data_AF-A0A3R9TL57-F1
#
_entry.id   AF-A0A3R9TL57-F1
#
_cell.length_a   1.000
_cell.length_b   1.000
_cell.length_c   1.000
_cell.angle_alpha   90.00
_cell.angle_beta   90.00
_cell.angle_gamma   90.00
#
_symmetry.space_group_name_H-M   'P 1'
#
loop_
_entity.id
_entity.type
_entity.pdbx_description
1 polymer ?
#
loop_
_entity_poly.entity_id
_entity_poly.type
_entity_poly.pdbx_seq_one_letter_code
_entity_poly.pdbx_strand_id
1 'polypeptide(L)'
;KPKEAESIFGILKTLRKIERIFGKVHVNFGEPVFLDDLLKQHNAENVYIEKNDDPVPPAVSEAVNSSANAILENINRAVVINPVSLLSIILLATPKHTLDEEICIKQLEAYRNLASNFPYDQRTEVTPLSGKEIIAYGLKLKLIKRVQHALGDIIAIEDNQAVLLTYFRNNILHAFVLPSLIASLVEHNGKISLADLSNVIYTLYPFLKAELFLKWKSSELKEQIEQYADALVQSNLIQ
;
A
#
# COMPACT_ATOMS: atom_id res chain seq x y z
N LYS A 1 40.61 -34.08 -13.73
CA LYS A 1 40.31 -32.83 -14.48
C LYS A 1 41.06 -31.70 -13.77
N PRO A 2 41.94 -30.94 -14.44
CA PRO A 2 42.64 -29.85 -13.80
C PRO A 2 41.67 -28.70 -13.49
N LYS A 3 41.95 -27.97 -12.41
CA LYS A 3 41.14 -26.86 -11.89
C LYS A 3 41.16 -25.72 -12.92
N GLU A 4 40.00 -25.36 -13.47
CA GLU A 4 39.88 -24.23 -14.38
C GLU A 4 40.25 -22.95 -13.64
N ALA A 5 41.15 -22.16 -14.23
CA ALA A 5 41.48 -20.84 -13.72
C ALA A 5 40.20 -20.00 -13.69
N GLU A 6 39.79 -19.56 -12.50
CA GLU A 6 38.61 -18.72 -12.33
C GLU A 6 38.75 -17.51 -13.25
N SER A 7 37.86 -17.48 -14.25
CA SER A 7 37.96 -16.56 -15.36
C SER A 7 37.79 -15.13 -14.86
N ILE A 8 38.81 -14.28 -15.05
CA ILE A 8 38.74 -12.81 -14.90
C ILE A 8 37.54 -12.25 -15.69
N PHE A 9 37.15 -12.93 -16.77
CA PHE A 9 35.93 -12.66 -17.56
C PHE A 9 34.63 -12.91 -16.79
N GLY A 10 34.60 -13.89 -15.88
CA GLY A 10 33.51 -14.17 -14.96
C GLY A 10 33.34 -13.09 -13.89
N ILE A 11 34.44 -12.52 -13.40
CA ILE A 11 34.44 -11.39 -12.46
C ILE A 11 33.88 -10.14 -13.16
N LEU A 12 34.30 -9.85 -14.40
CA LEU A 12 33.75 -8.72 -15.18
C LEU A 12 32.24 -8.85 -15.46
N LYS A 13 31.77 -10.08 -15.75
CA LYS A 13 30.35 -10.38 -15.96
C LYS A 13 29.53 -10.25 -14.67
N THR A 14 30.16 -10.50 -13.53
CA THR A 14 29.55 -10.34 -12.19
C THR A 14 29.47 -8.86 -11.81
N LEU A 15 30.49 -8.06 -12.12
CA LEU A 15 30.45 -6.59 -11.94
C LEU A 15 29.34 -5.93 -12.78
N ARG A 16 29.11 -6.37 -14.02
CA ARG A 16 27.93 -5.96 -14.82
C ARG A 16 26.58 -6.38 -14.24
N LYS A 17 26.52 -7.42 -13.40
CA LYS A 17 25.29 -7.79 -12.67
C LYS A 17 25.08 -6.95 -11.41
N ILE A 18 26.14 -6.38 -10.85
CA ILE A 18 26.09 -5.44 -9.72
C ILE A 18 25.54 -4.06 -10.15
N GLU A 19 25.59 -3.74 -11.44
CA GLU A 19 24.88 -2.58 -12.02
C GLU A 19 23.34 -2.71 -12.02
N ARG A 20 22.76 -3.77 -11.45
CA ARG A 20 21.33 -3.77 -11.16
C ARG A 20 21.05 -2.67 -10.14
N ILE A 21 20.37 -1.62 -10.59
CA ILE A 21 19.89 -0.56 -9.73
C ILE A 21 18.79 -1.19 -8.88
N PHE A 22 19.06 -1.48 -7.60
CA PHE A 22 18.14 -2.19 -6.70
C PHE A 22 17.07 -1.27 -6.07
N GLY A 23 17.02 -0.01 -6.48
CA GLY A 23 16.16 1.00 -5.86
C GLY A 23 16.63 1.39 -4.46
N LYS A 24 15.84 2.23 -3.78
CA LYS A 24 16.03 2.57 -2.37
C LYS A 24 15.17 1.64 -1.50
N VAL A 25 15.80 0.99 -0.52
CA VAL A 25 15.10 0.24 0.52
C VAL A 25 14.59 1.22 1.57
N HIS A 26 13.33 1.08 1.96
CA HIS A 26 12.71 1.87 3.02
C HIS A 26 12.41 0.93 4.19
N VAL A 27 12.67 1.40 5.42
CA VAL A 27 12.30 0.72 6.65
C VAL A 27 11.64 1.76 7.53
N ASN A 28 10.42 1.47 7.96
CA ASN A 28 9.66 2.32 8.86
C ASN A 28 9.14 1.47 10.02
N PHE A 29 8.92 2.09 11.18
CA PHE A 29 8.56 1.40 12.41
C PHE A 29 7.15 1.81 12.86
N GLY A 30 6.28 0.81 13.01
CA GLY A 30 4.96 0.97 13.62
C GLY A 30 5.03 1.17 15.14
N GLU A 31 3.89 1.49 15.73
CA GLU A 31 3.76 1.47 17.19
C GLU A 31 4.05 0.06 17.74
N PRO A 32 4.78 -0.06 18.87
CA PRO A 32 5.06 -1.35 19.47
C PRO A 32 3.76 -2.00 19.96
N VAL A 33 3.70 -3.33 19.85
CA VAL A 33 2.65 -4.16 20.44
C VAL A 33 3.22 -4.79 21.70
N PHE A 34 2.73 -4.38 22.86
CA PHE A 34 3.15 -4.92 24.15
C PHE A 34 2.36 -6.20 24.45
N LEU A 35 3.04 -7.35 24.35
CA LEU A 35 2.40 -8.66 24.54
C LEU A 35 1.80 -8.81 25.94
N ASP A 36 2.47 -8.30 26.98
CA ASP A 36 1.99 -8.38 28.36
C ASP A 36 0.62 -7.71 28.54
N ASP A 37 0.39 -6.58 27.86
CA ASP A 37 -0.88 -5.84 27.94
C ASP A 37 -2.01 -6.61 27.22
N LEU A 38 -1.69 -7.22 26.08
CA LEU A 38 -2.66 -8.04 25.33
C LEU A 38 -2.99 -9.33 26.06
N LEU A 39 -2.00 -9.99 26.67
CA LEU A 39 -2.24 -11.16 27.50
C LEU A 39 -3.17 -10.81 28.67
N LYS A 40 -2.94 -9.67 29.33
CA LYS A 40 -3.82 -9.17 30.40
C LYS A 40 -5.24 -8.89 29.92
N GLN A 41 -5.39 -8.25 28.77
CA GLN A 41 -6.70 -7.95 28.20
C GLN A 41 -7.56 -9.20 27.96
N HIS A 42 -6.92 -10.33 27.64
CA HIS A 42 -7.59 -11.61 27.40
C HIS A 42 -7.54 -12.58 28.61
N ASN A 43 -7.04 -12.14 29.77
CA ASN A 43 -6.81 -13.00 30.96
C ASN A 43 -5.94 -14.23 30.66
N ALA A 44 -4.95 -14.07 29.77
CA ALA A 44 -4.08 -15.14 29.28
C ALA A 44 -2.67 -15.13 29.89
N GLU A 45 -2.32 -14.13 30.72
CA GLU A 45 -0.95 -13.92 31.23
C GLU A 45 -0.41 -15.05 32.13
N ASN A 46 -1.30 -15.77 32.81
CA ASN A 46 -0.97 -16.82 33.77
C ASN A 46 -1.45 -18.20 33.30
N VAL A 47 -1.77 -18.35 32.01
CA VAL A 47 -2.22 -19.64 31.45
C VAL A 47 -1.02 -20.57 31.31
N TYR A 48 -1.13 -21.75 31.93
CA TYR A 48 -0.13 -22.80 31.86
C TYR A 48 -0.65 -23.96 30.99
N ILE A 49 0.15 -24.38 30.01
CA ILE A 49 -0.12 -25.54 29.16
C ILE A 49 0.85 -26.64 29.60
N GLU A 50 0.33 -27.75 30.14
CA GLU A 50 1.18 -28.78 30.76
C GLU A 50 1.94 -29.60 29.71
N LYS A 51 1.31 -29.89 28.57
CA LYS A 51 1.89 -30.66 27.47
C LYS A 51 1.70 -29.97 26.13
N ASN A 52 2.65 -30.15 25.23
CA ASN A 52 2.61 -29.52 23.89
C ASN A 52 1.42 -29.97 23.02
N ASP A 53 0.85 -31.13 23.31
CA ASP A 53 -0.30 -31.73 22.63
C ASP A 53 -1.65 -31.37 23.27
N ASP A 54 -1.66 -30.63 24.38
CA ASP A 54 -2.88 -30.10 24.98
C ASP A 54 -3.52 -29.03 24.07
N PRO A 55 -4.87 -28.93 24.04
CA PRO A 55 -5.54 -27.91 23.26
C PRO A 55 -5.19 -26.51 23.76
N VAL A 56 -4.91 -25.58 22.83
CA VAL A 56 -4.66 -24.18 23.16
C VAL A 56 -5.93 -23.57 23.79
N PRO A 57 -5.85 -23.02 25.01
CA PRO A 57 -7.02 -22.43 25.65
C PRO A 57 -7.59 -21.25 24.83
N PRO A 58 -8.91 -21.07 24.77
CA PRO A 58 -9.53 -19.99 23.99
C PRO A 58 -8.95 -18.61 24.27
N ALA A 59 -8.72 -18.28 25.55
CA ALA A 59 -8.11 -17.00 25.96
C ALA A 59 -6.73 -16.76 25.33
N VAL A 60 -5.90 -17.82 25.22
CA VAL A 60 -4.59 -17.74 24.58
C VAL A 60 -4.74 -17.56 23.07
N SER A 61 -5.65 -18.31 22.44
CA SER A 61 -5.93 -18.18 21.00
C SER A 61 -6.42 -16.77 20.64
N GLU A 62 -7.32 -16.20 21.45
CA GLU A 62 -7.80 -14.84 21.29
C GLU A 62 -6.68 -13.81 21.48
N ALA A 63 -5.84 -13.96 22.50
CA ALA A 63 -4.69 -13.08 22.72
C ALA A 63 -3.71 -13.09 21.53
N VAL A 64 -3.43 -14.28 20.97
CA VAL A 64 -2.60 -14.43 19.77
C VAL A 64 -3.24 -13.75 18.56
N ASN A 65 -4.53 -13.97 18.33
CA ASN A 65 -5.26 -13.35 17.21
C ASN A 65 -5.31 -11.82 17.35
N SER A 66 -5.58 -11.29 18.54
CA SER A 66 -5.56 -9.85 18.80
C SER A 66 -4.16 -9.26 18.60
N SER A 67 -3.11 -9.97 19.03
CA SER A 67 -1.72 -9.57 18.80
C SER A 67 -1.38 -9.50 17.32
N ALA A 68 -1.76 -10.53 16.56
CA ALA A 68 -1.55 -10.55 15.11
C ALA A 68 -2.26 -9.37 14.41
N ASN A 69 -3.52 -9.11 14.76
CA ASN A 69 -4.27 -7.97 14.24
C ASN A 69 -3.62 -6.63 14.59
N ALA A 70 -3.23 -6.43 15.85
CA ALA A 70 -2.56 -5.20 16.28
C ALA A 70 -1.23 -4.97 15.54
N ILE A 71 -0.45 -6.03 15.33
CA ILE A 71 0.80 -5.97 14.56
C ILE A 71 0.52 -5.53 13.12
N LEU A 72 -0.47 -6.13 12.45
CA LEU A 72 -0.80 -5.80 11.06
C LEU A 72 -1.37 -4.38 10.92
N GLU A 73 -2.24 -3.95 11.84
CA GLU A 73 -2.71 -2.56 11.88
C GLU A 73 -1.55 -1.57 12.07
N ASN A 74 -0.59 -1.88 12.96
CA ASN A 74 0.56 -1.00 13.24
C ASN A 74 1.58 -0.97 12.10
N ILE A 75 1.76 -2.08 11.37
CA ILE A 75 2.53 -2.11 10.12
C ILE A 75 1.85 -1.19 9.09
N ASN A 76 0.54 -1.31 8.93
CA ASN A 76 -0.22 -0.49 7.98
C ASN A 76 -0.22 0.99 8.34
N ARG A 77 -0.20 1.35 9.64
CA ARG A 77 -0.03 2.73 10.10
C ARG A 77 1.32 3.32 9.69
N ALA A 78 2.39 2.53 9.69
CA ALA A 78 3.73 2.98 9.28
C ALA A 78 4.02 2.76 7.79
N VAL A 79 2.99 2.76 6.94
CA VAL A 79 3.14 2.51 5.51
C VAL A 79 4.08 3.53 4.83
N VAL A 80 4.92 3.03 3.91
CA VAL A 80 5.77 3.84 3.05
C VAL A 80 5.24 3.82 1.63
N ILE A 81 4.64 4.94 1.20
CA ILE A 81 4.13 5.16 -0.14
C ILE A 81 5.30 5.62 -1.03
N ASN A 82 6.03 4.62 -1.55
CA ASN A 82 7.20 4.83 -2.41
C ASN A 82 6.82 4.95 -3.91
N PRO A 83 7.76 5.36 -4.78
CA PRO A 83 7.49 5.54 -6.23
C PRO A 83 6.93 4.29 -6.93
N VAL A 84 7.41 3.10 -6.56
CA VAL A 84 7.00 1.83 -7.19
C VAL A 84 5.58 1.47 -6.79
N SER A 85 5.24 1.67 -5.51
CA SER A 85 3.88 1.47 -5.02
C SER A 85 2.88 2.38 -5.72
N LEU A 86 3.19 3.68 -5.92
CA LEU A 86 2.33 4.59 -6.68
C LEU A 86 2.18 4.19 -8.16
N LEU A 87 3.27 3.82 -8.84
CA LEU A 87 3.18 3.29 -10.20
C LEU A 87 2.31 2.03 -10.27
N SER A 88 2.44 1.15 -9.27
CA SER A 88 1.73 -0.12 -9.25
C SER A 88 0.23 0.04 -9.10
N ILE A 89 -0.25 0.93 -8.21
CA ILE A 89 -1.68 1.12 -8.00
C ILE A 89 -2.35 1.77 -9.23
N ILE A 90 -1.65 2.69 -9.90
CA ILE A 90 -2.16 3.38 -11.09
C ILE A 90 -2.16 2.45 -12.31
N LEU A 91 -1.01 1.85 -12.66
CA LEU A 91 -0.90 1.08 -13.90
C LEU A 91 -1.70 -0.23 -13.84
N LEU A 92 -1.70 -0.93 -12.70
CA LEU A 92 -2.47 -2.18 -12.55
C LEU A 92 -3.99 -1.94 -12.55
N ALA A 93 -4.46 -0.72 -12.33
CA ALA A 93 -5.88 -0.37 -12.44
C ALA A 93 -6.33 -0.17 -13.90
N THR A 94 -5.40 -0.11 -14.86
CA THR A 94 -5.73 0.09 -16.28
C THR A 94 -5.88 -1.26 -17.02
N PRO A 95 -6.82 -1.41 -17.98
CA PRO A 95 -7.10 -2.69 -18.65
C PRO A 95 -5.91 -3.35 -19.36
N LYS A 96 -4.93 -2.56 -19.81
CA LYS A 96 -3.73 -3.04 -20.52
C LYS A 96 -2.44 -2.82 -19.75
N HIS A 97 -2.53 -2.41 -18.49
CA HIS A 97 -1.37 -1.97 -17.70
C HIS A 97 -0.56 -0.85 -18.38
N THR A 98 -1.27 0.02 -19.09
CA THR A 98 -0.72 1.13 -19.87
C THR A 98 -1.51 2.39 -19.67
N LEU A 99 -0.82 3.53 -19.67
CA LEU A 99 -1.43 4.85 -19.57
C LEU A 99 -0.62 5.85 -20.39
N ASP A 100 -1.28 6.84 -20.99
CA ASP A 100 -0.60 8.02 -21.55
C ASP A 100 0.29 8.66 -20.49
N GLU A 101 1.50 9.10 -20.86
CA GLU A 101 2.48 9.60 -19.91
C GLU A 101 2.00 10.85 -19.15
N GLU A 102 1.37 11.80 -19.82
CA GLU A 102 0.88 13.01 -19.16
C GLU A 102 -0.30 12.71 -18.23
N ILE A 103 -1.16 11.76 -18.62
CA ILE A 103 -2.22 11.26 -17.71
C ILE A 103 -1.60 10.52 -16.52
N CYS A 104 -0.56 9.71 -16.74
CA CYS A 104 0.15 8.99 -15.69
C CYS A 104 0.79 9.95 -14.67
N ILE A 105 1.44 11.02 -15.15
CA ILE A 105 1.99 12.07 -14.29
C ILE A 105 0.90 12.71 -13.45
N LYS A 106 -0.24 13.08 -14.05
CA LYS A 106 -1.37 13.68 -13.32
C LYS A 106 -1.93 12.75 -12.26
N GLN A 107 -2.08 11.47 -12.56
CA GLN A 107 -2.53 10.46 -11.59
C GLN A 107 -1.51 10.29 -10.45
N LEU A 108 -0.21 10.21 -10.77
CA LEU A 108 0.85 10.12 -9.76
C LEU A 108 0.83 11.31 -8.81
N GLU A 109 0.70 12.52 -9.35
CA GLU A 109 0.58 13.74 -8.54
C GLU A 109 -0.71 13.75 -7.71
N ALA A 110 -1.85 13.33 -8.25
CA ALA A 110 -3.11 13.28 -7.50
C ALA A 110 -3.02 12.34 -6.29
N TYR A 111 -2.55 11.10 -6.49
CA TYR A 111 -2.39 10.13 -5.40
C TYR A 111 -1.33 10.60 -4.37
N ARG A 112 -0.21 11.16 -4.84
CA ARG A 112 0.86 11.68 -3.98
C ARG A 112 0.38 12.86 -3.15
N ASN A 113 -0.32 13.82 -3.75
CA ASN A 113 -0.83 15.00 -3.07
C ASN A 113 -1.91 14.63 -2.06
N LEU A 114 -2.85 13.73 -2.41
CA LEU A 114 -3.85 13.24 -1.48
C LEU A 114 -3.19 12.58 -0.25
N ALA A 115 -2.24 11.67 -0.47
CA ALA A 115 -1.54 10.98 0.60
C ALA A 115 -0.63 11.90 1.44
N SER A 116 -0.09 12.98 0.85
CA SER A 116 0.77 13.93 1.56
C SER A 116 -0.03 14.92 2.40
N ASN A 117 -1.18 15.38 1.90
CA ASN A 117 -2.04 16.35 2.58
C ASN A 117 -2.95 15.67 3.63
N PHE A 118 -3.39 14.44 3.34
CA PHE A 118 -4.28 13.66 4.20
C PHE A 118 -3.72 12.23 4.36
N PRO A 119 -2.60 12.09 5.09
CA PRO A 119 -1.94 10.80 5.26
C PRO A 119 -2.82 9.81 6.03
N TYR A 120 -2.68 8.52 5.71
CA TYR A 120 -3.39 7.43 6.39
C TYR A 120 -3.11 7.42 7.89
N ASP A 121 -1.88 7.72 8.29
CA ASP A 121 -1.45 7.87 9.69
C ASP A 121 -0.32 8.89 9.79
N GLN A 122 -0.06 9.41 10.99
CA GLN A 122 1.04 10.34 11.23
C GLN A 122 2.42 9.73 10.91
N ARG A 123 2.53 8.40 10.93
CA ARG A 123 3.74 7.66 10.55
C ARG A 123 3.84 7.32 9.07
N THR A 124 2.85 7.70 8.27
CA THR A 124 2.90 7.47 6.82
C THR A 124 4.03 8.29 6.20
N GLU A 125 4.88 7.64 5.43
CA GLU A 125 5.89 8.31 4.62
C GLU A 125 5.47 8.30 3.15
N VAL A 126 5.58 9.45 2.49
CA VAL A 126 5.27 9.60 1.06
C VAL A 126 6.52 10.04 0.33
N THR A 127 6.77 9.44 -0.83
CA THR A 127 7.92 9.81 -1.67
C THR A 127 7.90 11.31 -2.02
N PRO A 128 9.03 12.03 -1.87
CA PRO A 128 9.12 13.43 -2.25
C PRO A 128 9.23 13.63 -3.77
N LEU A 129 9.50 12.57 -4.53
CA LEU A 129 9.64 12.62 -5.99
C LEU A 129 8.32 13.09 -6.65
N SER A 130 8.45 13.97 -7.63
CA SER A 130 7.36 14.33 -8.56
C SER A 130 6.95 13.16 -9.45
N GLY A 131 5.78 13.22 -10.08
CA GLY A 131 5.28 12.22 -11.01
C GLY A 131 6.26 11.93 -12.16
N LYS A 132 6.91 12.96 -12.70
CA LYS A 132 7.96 12.80 -13.72
C LYS A 132 9.18 12.03 -13.19
N GLU A 133 9.61 12.36 -11.98
CA GLU A 133 10.73 11.66 -11.33
C GLU A 133 10.38 10.22 -10.95
N ILE A 134 9.13 9.96 -10.56
CA ILE A 134 8.61 8.61 -10.28
C ILE A 134 8.65 7.75 -11.54
N ILE A 135 8.20 8.27 -12.69
CA ILE A 135 8.30 7.57 -13.98
C ILE A 135 9.76 7.31 -14.34
N ALA A 136 10.63 8.32 -14.23
CA ALA A 136 12.05 8.17 -14.49
C ALA A 136 12.69 7.10 -13.59
N TYR A 137 12.29 7.04 -12.32
CA TYR A 137 12.72 6.04 -11.36
C TYR A 137 12.26 4.63 -11.77
N GLY A 138 10.99 4.45 -12.14
CA GLY A 138 10.45 3.17 -12.61
C GLY A 138 11.14 2.66 -13.89
N LEU A 139 11.43 3.55 -14.85
CA LEU A 139 12.16 3.23 -16.08
C LEU A 139 13.60 2.80 -15.76
N LYS A 140 14.28 3.51 -14.86
CA LYS A 140 15.64 3.19 -14.40
C LYS A 140 15.72 1.80 -13.76
N LEU A 141 14.69 1.40 -13.02
CA LEU A 141 14.58 0.07 -12.41
C LEU A 141 14.10 -1.02 -13.37
N LYS A 142 13.74 -0.68 -14.62
CA LYS A 142 13.16 -1.60 -15.61
C LYS A 142 11.87 -2.26 -15.12
N LEU A 143 11.06 -1.52 -14.35
CA LEU A 143 9.74 -1.93 -13.88
C LEU A 143 8.64 -1.56 -14.89
N ILE A 144 8.88 -0.48 -15.60
CA ILE A 144 8.02 0.07 -16.65
C ILE A 144 8.86 0.37 -17.89
N LYS A 145 8.20 0.52 -19.02
CA LYS A 145 8.78 0.94 -20.29
C LYS A 145 7.97 2.07 -20.90
N ARG A 146 8.65 2.87 -21.72
CA ARG A 146 8.03 3.90 -22.55
C ARG A 146 7.84 3.34 -23.96
N VAL A 147 6.62 3.40 -24.46
CA VAL A 147 6.24 3.01 -25.82
C VAL A 147 5.92 4.28 -26.60
N GLN A 148 6.69 4.56 -27.65
CA GLN A 148 6.47 5.72 -28.50
C GLN A 148 5.16 5.55 -29.29
N HIS A 149 4.32 6.58 -29.27
CA HIS A 149 3.07 6.59 -30.01
C HIS A 149 2.81 8.00 -30.59
N ALA A 150 2.16 8.05 -31.77
CA ALA A 150 2.05 9.28 -32.56
C ALA A 150 1.28 10.42 -31.89
N LEU A 151 0.50 10.11 -30.85
CA LEU A 151 -0.34 11.06 -30.11
C LEU A 151 0.20 11.40 -28.71
N GLY A 152 1.35 10.86 -28.33
CA GLY A 152 1.92 10.96 -26.98
C GLY A 152 2.54 9.63 -26.54
N ASP A 153 3.59 9.70 -25.72
CA ASP A 153 4.25 8.50 -25.21
C ASP A 153 3.36 7.75 -24.22
N ILE A 154 3.41 6.41 -24.26
CA ILE A 154 2.64 5.54 -23.39
C ILE A 154 3.58 4.90 -22.37
N ILE A 155 3.23 4.98 -21.09
CA ILE A 155 3.88 4.23 -20.02
C ILE A 155 3.20 2.88 -19.87
N ALA A 156 3.98 1.81 -19.91
CA ALA A 156 3.50 0.44 -19.75
C ALA A 156 4.30 -0.31 -18.68
N ILE A 157 3.66 -1.25 -17.98
CA ILE A 157 4.40 -2.22 -17.15
C ILE A 157 5.34 -3.04 -18.04
N GLU A 158 6.58 -3.24 -17.60
CA GLU A 158 7.53 -4.09 -18.31
C GLU A 158 7.15 -5.57 -18.21
N ASP A 159 7.54 -6.35 -19.21
CA ASP A 159 7.17 -7.76 -19.30
C ASP A 159 7.63 -8.52 -18.05
N ASN A 160 6.75 -9.34 -17.50
CA ASN A 160 6.94 -10.13 -16.26
C ASN A 160 7.04 -9.30 -14.95
N GLN A 161 6.83 -7.98 -14.96
CA GLN A 161 6.87 -7.16 -13.75
C GLN A 161 5.51 -7.02 -13.03
N ALA A 162 4.40 -7.40 -13.67
CA ALA A 162 3.05 -7.21 -13.11
C ALA A 162 2.84 -7.92 -11.75
N VAL A 163 3.41 -9.11 -11.58
CA VAL A 163 3.33 -9.86 -10.31
C VAL A 163 4.07 -9.12 -9.20
N LEU A 164 5.28 -8.64 -9.48
CA LEU A 164 6.06 -7.84 -8.53
C LEU A 164 5.31 -6.55 -8.15
N LEU A 165 4.75 -5.86 -9.14
CA LEU A 165 3.97 -4.65 -8.89
C LEU A 165 2.69 -4.94 -8.10
N THR A 166 2.09 -6.13 -8.24
CA THR A 166 0.95 -6.52 -7.40
C THR A 166 1.31 -6.55 -5.92
N TYR A 167 2.51 -7.06 -5.57
CA TYR A 167 3.01 -6.98 -4.20
C TYR A 167 3.15 -5.52 -3.72
N PHE A 168 3.76 -4.64 -4.53
CA PHE A 168 3.90 -3.23 -4.18
C PHE A 168 2.58 -2.47 -4.06
N ARG A 169 1.56 -2.83 -4.85
CA ARG A 169 0.21 -2.28 -4.78
C ARG A 169 -0.45 -2.68 -3.46
N ASN A 170 -0.35 -3.96 -3.10
CA ASN A 170 -0.99 -4.48 -1.91
C ASN A 170 -0.39 -3.86 -0.63
N ASN A 171 0.88 -3.44 -0.65
CA ASN A 171 1.52 -2.75 0.47
C ASN A 171 0.97 -1.34 0.76
N ILE A 172 0.19 -0.73 -0.15
CA ILE A 172 -0.38 0.61 0.06
C ILE A 172 -1.91 0.66 -0.14
N LEU A 173 -2.53 -0.45 -0.52
CA LEU A 173 -3.96 -0.47 -0.89
C LEU A 173 -4.85 0.02 0.25
N HIS A 174 -4.53 -0.37 1.49
CA HIS A 174 -5.24 0.04 2.70
C HIS A 174 -5.25 1.56 2.92
N ALA A 175 -4.19 2.26 2.50
CA ALA A 175 -4.08 3.71 2.63
C ALA A 175 -5.03 4.48 1.68
N PHE A 176 -5.45 3.84 0.58
CA PHE A 176 -6.29 4.46 -0.44
C PHE A 176 -7.70 3.89 -0.53
N VAL A 177 -8.04 2.83 0.22
CA VAL A 177 -9.35 2.16 0.08
C VAL A 177 -10.53 3.05 0.46
N LEU A 178 -10.41 3.80 1.56
CA LEU A 178 -11.48 4.68 2.03
C LEU A 178 -11.73 5.86 1.08
N PRO A 179 -10.73 6.68 0.69
CA PRO A 179 -10.95 7.73 -0.30
C PRO A 179 -11.39 7.18 -1.67
N SER A 180 -10.88 6.01 -2.10
CA SER A 180 -11.33 5.37 -3.34
C SER A 180 -12.80 4.96 -3.27
N LEU A 181 -13.26 4.42 -2.13
CA LEU A 181 -14.66 4.06 -1.95
C LEU A 181 -15.56 5.30 -1.97
N ILE A 182 -15.14 6.39 -1.33
CA ILE A 182 -15.85 7.68 -1.38
C ILE A 182 -15.96 8.16 -2.83
N ALA A 183 -14.83 8.25 -3.54
CA ALA A 183 -14.79 8.70 -4.92
C ALA A 183 -15.67 7.83 -5.83
N SER A 184 -15.61 6.51 -5.68
CA SER A 184 -16.44 5.58 -6.47
C SER A 184 -17.93 5.74 -6.20
N LEU A 185 -18.33 5.97 -4.94
CA LEU A 185 -19.74 6.22 -4.59
C LEU A 185 -20.23 7.56 -5.16
N VAL A 186 -19.41 8.60 -5.15
CA VAL A 186 -19.77 9.87 -5.80
C VAL A 186 -19.87 9.71 -7.31
N GLU A 187 -18.87 9.09 -7.95
CA GLU A 187 -18.85 8.86 -9.40
C GLU A 187 -20.09 8.09 -9.87
N HIS A 188 -20.44 7.00 -9.17
CA HIS A 188 -21.58 6.15 -9.55
C HIS A 188 -22.94 6.85 -9.37
N ASN A 189 -23.10 7.68 -8.34
CA ASN A 189 -24.38 8.30 -8.02
C ASN A 189 -24.53 9.72 -8.59
N GLY A 190 -23.43 10.35 -9.04
CA GLY A 190 -23.37 11.74 -9.48
C GLY A 190 -23.47 12.75 -8.34
N LYS A 191 -24.50 12.64 -7.50
CA LYS A 191 -24.65 13.39 -6.24
C LYS A 191 -25.11 12.45 -5.13
N ILE A 192 -24.48 12.53 -3.98
CA ILE A 192 -24.81 11.72 -2.80
C ILE A 192 -24.72 12.60 -1.55
N SER A 193 -25.66 12.43 -0.62
CA SER A 193 -25.57 13.13 0.66
C SER A 193 -24.48 12.50 1.53
N LEU A 194 -23.82 13.30 2.38
CA LEU A 194 -22.82 12.79 3.31
C LEU A 194 -23.39 11.71 4.25
N ALA A 195 -24.69 11.81 4.59
CA ALA A 195 -25.37 10.81 5.41
C ALA A 195 -25.52 9.47 4.67
N ASP A 196 -25.95 9.49 3.41
CA ASP A 196 -26.08 8.27 2.60
C ASP A 196 -24.73 7.63 2.29
N LEU A 197 -23.73 8.47 1.96
CA LEU A 197 -22.35 8.05 1.79
C LEU A 197 -21.85 7.33 3.05
N SER A 198 -22.08 7.94 4.23
CA SER A 198 -21.69 7.35 5.51
C SER A 198 -22.38 6.02 5.76
N ASN A 199 -23.69 5.92 5.54
CA ASN A 199 -24.45 4.68 5.77
C ASN A 199 -23.92 3.51 4.95
N VAL A 200 -23.59 3.74 3.68
CA VAL A 200 -22.99 2.71 2.82
C VAL A 200 -21.61 2.32 3.33
N ILE A 201 -20.75 3.29 3.65
CA ILE A 201 -19.39 3.01 4.12
C ILE A 201 -19.43 2.28 5.48
N TYR A 202 -20.30 2.66 6.42
CA TYR A 202 -20.48 1.96 7.69
C TYR A 202 -20.86 0.48 7.52
N THR A 203 -21.64 0.18 6.48
CA THR A 203 -22.04 -1.20 6.16
C THR A 203 -20.87 -2.02 5.61
N LEU A 204 -20.05 -1.42 4.75
CA LEU A 204 -18.93 -2.10 4.09
C LEU A 204 -17.65 -2.16 4.95
N TYR A 205 -17.46 -1.18 5.84
CA TYR A 205 -16.22 -0.97 6.56
C TYR A 205 -15.76 -2.16 7.41
N PRO A 206 -16.62 -2.91 8.12
CA PRO A 206 -16.17 -4.08 8.89
C PRO A 206 -15.47 -5.14 8.04
N PHE A 207 -15.95 -5.37 6.81
CA PHE A 207 -15.33 -6.32 5.88
C PHE A 207 -13.99 -5.81 5.36
N LEU A 208 -13.93 -4.53 4.97
CA LEU A 208 -12.69 -3.89 4.53
C LEU A 208 -11.64 -3.84 5.65
N LYS A 209 -12.06 -3.55 6.89
CA LYS A 209 -11.20 -3.52 8.06
C LYS A 209 -10.60 -4.90 8.35
N ALA A 210 -11.41 -5.96 8.29
CA ALA A 210 -10.93 -7.31 8.52
C ALA A 210 -9.97 -7.79 7.42
N GLU A 211 -10.25 -7.47 6.16
CA GLU A 211 -9.43 -7.91 5.02
C GLU A 211 -8.12 -7.12 4.90
N LEU A 212 -8.16 -5.81 5.14
CA LEU A 212 -7.04 -4.88 4.92
C LEU A 212 -6.38 -4.39 6.21
N PHE A 213 -6.80 -4.89 7.38
CA PHE A 213 -6.30 -4.47 8.70
C PHE A 213 -6.32 -2.94 8.85
N LEU A 214 -7.50 -2.35 8.59
CA LEU A 214 -7.67 -0.89 8.63
C LEU A 214 -7.62 -0.38 10.07
N LYS A 215 -7.05 0.81 10.26
CA LYS A 215 -6.68 1.34 11.58
C LYS A 215 -7.83 1.92 12.40
N TRP A 216 -8.91 2.38 11.74
CA TRP A 216 -9.94 3.17 12.42
C TRP A 216 -10.98 2.27 13.06
N LYS A 217 -11.49 2.69 14.21
CA LYS A 217 -12.67 2.13 14.86
C LYS A 217 -13.92 2.71 14.24
N SER A 218 -15.05 2.02 14.40
CA SER A 218 -16.36 2.48 13.90
C SER A 218 -16.73 3.89 14.42
N SER A 219 -16.34 4.21 15.66
CA SER A 219 -16.55 5.53 16.27
C SER A 219 -15.78 6.67 15.59
N GLU A 220 -14.66 6.37 14.95
CA GLU A 220 -13.81 7.35 14.25
C GLU A 220 -14.26 7.54 12.79
N LEU A 221 -15.01 6.59 12.25
CA LEU A 221 -15.25 6.47 10.81
C LEU A 221 -15.98 7.70 10.22
N LYS A 222 -16.96 8.26 10.92
CA LYS A 222 -17.68 9.46 10.47
C LYS A 222 -16.73 10.62 10.16
N GLU A 223 -15.84 10.94 11.11
CA GLU A 223 -14.88 12.02 10.95
C GLU A 223 -13.91 11.74 9.80
N GLN A 224 -13.47 10.49 9.64
CA GLN A 224 -12.57 10.12 8.54
C GLN A 224 -13.25 10.22 7.18
N ILE A 225 -14.53 9.85 7.07
CA ILE A 225 -15.31 10.00 5.83
C ILE A 225 -15.43 11.48 5.46
N GLU A 226 -15.77 12.33 6.43
CA GLU A 226 -15.86 13.78 6.24
C GLU A 226 -14.52 14.37 5.76
N GLN A 227 -13.43 14.06 6.46
CA GLN A 227 -12.09 14.55 6.10
C GLN A 227 -11.64 14.08 4.71
N TYR A 228 -11.85 12.80 4.36
CA TYR A 228 -11.49 12.32 3.03
C TYR A 228 -12.40 12.86 1.92
N ALA A 229 -13.70 13.06 2.18
CA ALA A 229 -14.59 13.70 1.22
C ALA A 229 -14.11 15.14 0.93
N ASP A 230 -13.82 15.92 1.98
CA ASP A 230 -13.30 17.28 1.84
C ASP A 230 -11.94 17.30 1.12
N ALA A 231 -11.04 16.36 1.44
CA ALA A 231 -9.75 16.22 0.78
C ALA A 231 -9.88 15.96 -0.73
N LEU A 232 -10.82 15.11 -1.12
CA LEU A 232 -11.09 14.79 -2.52
C LEU A 232 -11.70 16.00 -3.25
N VAL A 233 -12.59 16.75 -2.60
CA VAL A 233 -13.15 18.02 -3.15
C VAL A 233 -12.04 19.06 -3.33
N GLN A 234 -11.20 19.29 -2.31
CA GLN A 234 -10.08 20.24 -2.37
C GLN A 234 -9.06 19.86 -3.46
N SER A 235 -8.92 18.57 -3.74
CA SER A 235 -8.06 18.04 -4.80
C SER A 235 -8.72 18.04 -6.19
N ASN A 236 -9.96 18.53 -6.30
CA ASN A 236 -10.79 18.51 -7.52
C ASN A 236 -10.98 17.09 -8.10
N LEU A 237 -11.03 16.08 -7.24
CA LEU A 237 -11.25 14.68 -7.63
C LEU A 237 -12.74 14.29 -7.59
N ILE A 238 -13.54 15.00 -6.80
CA ILE A 238 -15.01 14.90 -6.75
C ILE A 238 -15.63 16.31 -6.62
N GLN A 239 -16.96 16.42 -6.76
CA GLN A 239 -17.74 17.66 -6.68
C GLN A 239 -18.90 17.55 -5.71
#